data_AF-A0A4P8R0X5-F1
#
_entry.id   AF-A0A4P8R0X5-F1
#
_cell.length_a   1.000
_cell.length_b   1.000
_cell.length_c   1.000
_cell.angle_alpha   90.00
_cell.angle_beta   90.00
_cell.angle_gamma   90.00
#
_symmetry.space_group_name_H-M   'P 1'
#
loop_
_entity.id
_entity.type
_entity.pdbx_description
1 polymer ?
#
loop_
_entity_poly.entity_id
_entity_poly.type
_entity_poly.pdbx_seq_one_letter_code
_entity_poly.pdbx_strand_id
1 'polypeptide(L)'
;IEVTYGDEEKISYQVTENINFNGLSKNKKSIEAWNQKVNSAVFKGHEFAILTISNAWATGNLDYELMQCLEIHNHFCPGVSSGFVLANWMEENYPLKEGVSYTVFSCPNWCKEDVFVKRWDATPGKGGIFVSALTDEEIETIGNSPAGIFVVTDKNAGTMKAVALGFDFDVVNAKCGAKKDDPAWISKYLADLWLMDRGNWDEEGLVTEIAVIDIDKDTLGEMKRAGSNPYEVLGLLNSNGNVNPPVEDKELMDQVFSAAEAELGTLGPENTFIMTDIGSPAESDFFLNDFYSEFYGKELKYTKNLLVVQNARNAPLWFAFFDKASGKCAYIEVTYENEDKISYQVTENINFDELSASQESIAAWSEKVNSKIFNGREFAILTISNAWATGNLNYELMQCLEIHNHFCPGVSSGFVLANWMEENYPLDEGVSYTVFSTPHWCKDDVFVKRWDATPGKGGVFVSELTDEELEAIGSDLAGVFVVRDKNAGTLKAVVLGYNSDLASANCGAKESDPDWVSKYMKDLWLMNPENWDGLVTEIAVIDIDDAALNEMKQADTNPYVVIGLLNLVEDVSPQNLESTEAVTA
;
A
#
# COMPACT_ATOMS: atom_id res chain seq x y z
N ILE A 1 24.00 6.79 11.33
CA ILE A 1 24.70 6.15 12.45
C ILE A 1 24.02 4.80 12.63
N GLU A 2 24.78 3.75 12.85
CA GLU A 2 24.29 2.37 13.00
C GLU A 2 24.49 1.95 14.46
N VAL A 3 23.54 1.18 15.01
CA VAL A 3 23.62 0.57 16.34
C VAL A 3 23.46 -0.94 16.20
N THR A 4 24.03 -1.72 17.13
CA THR A 4 23.86 -3.18 17.08
C THR A 4 22.48 -3.57 17.63
N TYR A 5 21.71 -4.32 16.84
CA TYR A 5 20.46 -4.92 17.30
C TYR A 5 20.72 -5.82 18.51
N GLY A 6 20.03 -5.56 19.64
CA GLY A 6 20.28 -6.22 20.92
C GLY A 6 21.43 -5.65 21.78
N ASP A 7 22.15 -4.61 21.33
CA ASP A 7 23.17 -3.86 22.10
C ASP A 7 23.05 -2.35 21.76
N GLU A 8 21.85 -1.79 21.96
CA GLU A 8 21.45 -0.44 21.53
C GLU A 8 22.24 0.69 22.21
N GLU A 9 22.89 0.45 23.35
CA GLU A 9 23.78 1.41 24.00
C GLU A 9 25.05 1.70 23.18
N LYS A 10 25.28 0.96 22.08
CA LYS A 10 26.54 0.96 21.34
C LYS A 10 26.37 1.20 19.84
N ILE A 11 27.01 2.27 19.38
CA ILE A 11 27.21 2.56 17.96
C ILE A 11 28.12 1.50 17.33
N SER A 12 27.61 0.79 16.32
CA SER A 12 28.37 -0.18 15.52
C SER A 12 29.14 0.50 14.39
N TYR A 13 28.55 1.51 13.74
CA TYR A 13 29.16 2.25 12.65
C TYR A 13 28.82 3.75 12.67
N GLN A 14 29.86 4.58 12.53
CA GLN A 14 29.74 6.03 12.40
C GLN A 14 30.66 6.53 11.28
N VAL A 15 30.09 7.39 10.43
CA VAL A 15 30.77 8.10 9.35
C VAL A 15 30.19 9.51 9.26
N THR A 16 30.89 10.44 8.60
CA THR A 16 30.39 11.80 8.36
C THR A 16 30.96 12.30 7.04
N GLU A 17 30.08 12.75 6.15
CA GLU A 17 30.43 13.15 4.78
C GLU A 17 29.67 14.42 4.38
N ASN A 18 30.21 15.17 3.41
CA ASN A 18 29.50 16.30 2.81
C ASN A 18 28.75 15.83 1.56
N ILE A 19 27.45 15.59 1.72
CA ILE A 19 26.57 15.05 0.67
C ILE A 19 25.97 16.12 -0.27
N ASN A 20 26.32 17.40 -0.13
CA ASN A 20 25.71 18.50 -0.89
C ASN A 20 25.93 18.33 -2.41
N PHE A 21 24.86 18.06 -3.16
CA PHE A 21 24.90 17.70 -4.57
C PHE A 21 25.63 18.75 -5.43
N ASN A 22 25.40 20.05 -5.19
CA ASN A 22 26.07 21.13 -5.92
C ASN A 22 27.59 21.18 -5.70
N GLY A 23 28.11 20.56 -4.62
CA GLY A 23 29.53 20.32 -4.40
C GLY A 23 30.04 19.05 -5.11
N LEU A 24 29.23 17.99 -5.11
CA LEU A 24 29.55 16.67 -5.67
C LEU A 24 29.53 16.66 -7.22
N SER A 25 28.49 17.22 -7.84
CA SER A 25 28.30 17.25 -9.30
C SER A 25 29.15 18.31 -10.03
N LYS A 26 29.76 19.24 -9.28
CA LYS A 26 30.42 20.45 -9.78
C LYS A 26 31.45 20.25 -10.91
N ASN A 27 32.15 19.11 -10.93
CA ASN A 27 33.18 18.78 -11.91
C ASN A 27 33.55 17.29 -11.84
N LYS A 28 34.14 16.75 -12.91
CA LYS A 28 34.50 15.31 -12.99
C LYS A 28 35.33 14.78 -11.83
N LYS A 29 36.24 15.57 -11.24
CA LYS A 29 37.04 15.13 -10.09
C LYS A 29 36.22 15.02 -8.79
N SER A 30 35.25 15.92 -8.58
CA SER A 30 34.28 15.77 -7.47
C SER A 30 33.40 14.54 -7.68
N ILE A 31 32.90 14.36 -8.90
CA ILE A 31 32.04 13.23 -9.30
C ILE A 31 32.76 11.89 -9.07
N GLU A 32 33.97 11.75 -9.60
CA GLU A 32 34.77 10.52 -9.48
C GLU A 32 35.11 10.20 -8.02
N ALA A 33 35.52 11.21 -7.24
CA ALA A 33 35.85 11.04 -5.83
C ALA A 33 34.63 10.65 -4.96
N TRP A 34 33.42 11.12 -5.30
CA TRP A 34 32.21 10.68 -4.62
C TRP A 34 31.73 9.31 -5.11
N ASN A 35 31.84 9.03 -6.41
CA ASN A 35 31.49 7.73 -6.99
C ASN A 35 32.33 6.59 -6.39
N GLN A 36 33.60 6.86 -6.05
CA GLN A 36 34.43 5.92 -5.29
C GLN A 36 33.86 5.61 -3.89
N LYS A 37 33.21 6.57 -3.22
CA LYS A 37 32.58 6.37 -1.91
C LYS A 37 31.24 5.64 -1.99
N VAL A 38 30.46 5.90 -3.04
CA VAL A 38 29.26 5.11 -3.37
C VAL A 38 29.65 3.66 -3.63
N ASN A 39 30.62 3.42 -4.50
CA ASN A 39 31.13 2.08 -4.82
C ASN A 39 31.82 1.37 -3.63
N SER A 40 32.23 2.10 -2.59
CA SER A 40 32.82 1.53 -1.37
C SER A 40 31.83 1.38 -0.20
N ALA A 41 30.53 1.54 -0.46
CA ALA A 41 29.46 1.48 0.55
C ALA A 41 29.73 2.35 1.80
N VAL A 42 30.09 3.63 1.60
CA VAL A 42 30.43 4.56 2.70
C VAL A 42 29.30 4.75 3.72
N PHE A 43 28.06 4.53 3.33
CA PHE A 43 26.86 4.51 4.17
C PHE A 43 26.22 3.11 4.20
N LYS A 44 27.01 2.04 4.08
CA LYS A 44 26.58 0.63 4.18
C LYS A 44 25.50 0.18 3.16
N GLY A 45 25.40 0.84 2.01
CA GLY A 45 24.37 0.56 0.99
C GLY A 45 23.22 1.57 0.99
N HIS A 46 23.11 2.42 2.02
CA HIS A 46 22.10 3.47 2.09
C HIS A 46 22.50 4.75 1.31
N GLU A 47 23.57 4.73 0.50
CA GLU A 47 24.12 5.94 -0.11
C GLU A 47 23.10 6.62 -1.02
N PHE A 48 22.36 5.85 -1.84
CA PHE A 48 21.41 6.42 -2.78
C PHE A 48 20.23 7.10 -2.05
N ALA A 49 19.60 6.41 -1.10
CA ALA A 49 18.54 6.97 -0.25
C ALA A 49 18.96 8.26 0.47
N ILE A 50 20.11 8.22 1.16
CA ILE A 50 20.65 9.37 1.90
C ILE A 50 20.97 10.52 0.94
N LEU A 51 21.54 10.25 -0.24
CA LEU A 51 21.87 11.28 -1.22
C LEU A 51 20.63 11.93 -1.82
N THR A 52 19.67 11.15 -2.34
CA THR A 52 18.56 11.71 -3.12
C THR A 52 17.52 12.39 -2.24
N ILE A 53 17.08 11.76 -1.14
CA ILE A 53 16.11 12.37 -0.21
C ILE A 53 16.70 13.63 0.44
N SER A 54 17.91 13.56 1.00
CA SER A 54 18.49 14.71 1.74
C SER A 54 18.77 15.92 0.84
N ASN A 55 19.17 15.69 -0.43
CA ASN A 55 19.40 16.81 -1.35
C ASN A 55 18.10 17.33 -1.96
N ALA A 56 17.09 16.49 -2.20
CA ALA A 56 15.78 16.94 -2.65
C ALA A 56 15.11 17.82 -1.59
N TRP A 57 15.12 17.39 -0.33
CA TRP A 57 14.70 18.22 0.81
C TRP A 57 15.47 19.55 0.87
N ALA A 58 16.79 19.51 0.66
CA ALA A 58 17.65 20.70 0.66
C ALA A 58 17.41 21.67 -0.53
N THR A 59 16.52 21.35 -1.48
CA THR A 59 16.04 22.34 -2.47
C THR A 59 15.00 23.30 -1.90
N GLY A 60 14.26 22.88 -0.85
CA GLY A 60 13.06 23.57 -0.37
C GLY A 60 11.78 23.27 -1.15
N ASN A 61 11.85 22.46 -2.22
CA ASN A 61 10.74 22.17 -3.14
C ASN A 61 10.24 20.71 -3.07
N LEU A 62 10.73 19.91 -2.11
CA LEU A 62 10.29 18.53 -1.95
C LEU A 62 8.91 18.49 -1.27
N ASP A 63 7.90 18.15 -2.07
CA ASP A 63 6.49 18.02 -1.72
C ASP A 63 6.26 17.03 -0.56
N TYR A 64 5.33 17.32 0.36
CA TYR A 64 5.07 16.47 1.53
C TYR A 64 4.45 15.11 1.15
N GLU A 65 3.53 15.09 0.19
CA GLU A 65 2.94 13.85 -0.30
C GLU A 65 4.00 12.98 -0.98
N LEU A 66 4.98 13.62 -1.66
CA LEU A 66 6.13 12.92 -2.20
C LEU A 66 7.05 12.40 -1.09
N MET A 67 7.30 13.16 -0.02
CA MET A 67 8.04 12.64 1.16
C MET A 67 7.34 11.43 1.79
N GLN A 68 6.02 11.41 1.83
CA GLN A 68 5.25 10.23 2.25
C GLN A 68 5.40 9.03 1.31
N CYS A 69 5.39 9.23 -0.01
CA CYS A 69 5.66 8.15 -0.97
C CYS A 69 7.08 7.60 -0.79
N LEU A 70 8.03 8.45 -0.38
CA LEU A 70 9.41 8.10 -0.07
C LEU A 70 9.59 7.40 1.29
N GLU A 71 8.65 7.56 2.22
CA GLU A 71 8.56 6.75 3.45
C GLU A 71 8.38 5.28 3.10
N ILE A 72 7.44 4.97 2.19
CA ILE A 72 7.24 3.61 1.68
C ILE A 72 8.39 3.20 0.75
N HIS A 73 8.76 4.00 -0.25
CA HIS A 73 9.76 3.55 -1.25
C HIS A 73 11.21 3.52 -0.74
N ASN A 74 11.48 4.02 0.47
CA ASN A 74 12.78 4.10 1.16
C ASN A 74 13.88 4.95 0.47
N HIS A 75 13.71 5.36 -0.80
CA HIS A 75 14.65 6.21 -1.53
C HIS A 75 13.97 7.00 -2.65
N PHE A 76 14.53 8.15 -3.03
CA PHE A 76 14.01 8.95 -4.16
C PHE A 76 14.69 8.52 -5.46
N CYS A 77 13.88 8.19 -6.48
CA CYS A 77 14.34 7.80 -7.82
C CYS A 77 13.30 8.11 -8.91
N PRO A 78 13.71 8.13 -10.20
CA PRO A 78 12.85 8.52 -11.33
C PRO A 78 11.55 7.73 -11.47
N GLY A 79 11.50 6.50 -10.95
CA GLY A 79 10.28 5.70 -10.96
C GLY A 79 9.24 6.13 -9.93
N VAL A 80 9.67 6.66 -8.77
CA VAL A 80 8.76 7.25 -7.76
C VAL A 80 8.28 8.60 -8.26
N SER A 81 9.19 9.45 -8.75
CA SER A 81 8.80 10.75 -9.31
C SER A 81 7.90 10.60 -10.55
N SER A 82 8.11 9.61 -11.43
CA SER A 82 7.17 9.34 -12.53
C SER A 82 5.79 8.87 -12.05
N GLY A 83 5.73 8.06 -10.98
CA GLY A 83 4.47 7.71 -10.32
C GLY A 83 3.72 8.92 -9.77
N PHE A 84 4.45 9.92 -9.26
CA PHE A 84 3.87 11.17 -8.76
C PHE A 84 3.30 12.04 -9.89
N VAL A 85 3.98 12.11 -11.05
CA VAL A 85 3.46 12.78 -12.26
C VAL A 85 2.21 12.05 -12.80
N LEU A 86 2.26 10.72 -12.91
CA LEU A 86 1.13 9.89 -13.35
C LEU A 86 -0.08 10.04 -12.42
N ALA A 87 0.15 10.09 -11.10
CA ALA A 87 -0.90 10.27 -10.12
C ALA A 87 -1.57 11.64 -10.23
N ASN A 88 -0.76 12.71 -10.38
CA ASN A 88 -1.28 14.04 -10.64
C ASN A 88 -2.08 14.09 -11.95
N TRP A 89 -1.55 13.54 -13.06
CA TRP A 89 -2.27 13.49 -14.34
C TRP A 89 -3.64 12.79 -14.22
N MET A 90 -3.70 11.66 -13.51
CA MET A 90 -4.95 10.93 -13.25
C MET A 90 -5.94 11.75 -12.43
N GLU A 91 -5.49 12.41 -11.37
CA GLU A 91 -6.32 13.27 -10.53
C GLU A 91 -6.80 14.52 -11.27
N GLU A 92 -6.03 15.01 -12.24
CA GLU A 92 -6.44 16.12 -13.08
C GLU A 92 -7.54 15.71 -14.08
N ASN A 93 -7.34 14.59 -14.79
CA ASN A 93 -8.23 14.16 -15.87
C ASN A 93 -9.46 13.40 -15.36
N TYR A 94 -9.36 12.72 -14.22
CA TYR A 94 -10.41 11.88 -13.63
C TYR A 94 -10.61 12.14 -12.12
N PRO A 95 -10.97 13.36 -11.68
CA PRO A 95 -10.82 13.78 -10.29
C PRO A 95 -11.46 12.86 -9.24
N LEU A 96 -10.66 12.53 -8.22
CA LEU A 96 -11.14 11.87 -7.01
C LEU A 96 -12.07 12.80 -6.23
N LYS A 97 -13.28 12.33 -5.96
CA LYS A 97 -14.39 13.01 -5.24
C LYS A 97 -15.15 11.96 -4.44
N GLU A 98 -16.04 12.33 -3.51
CA GLU A 98 -16.83 11.36 -2.75
C GLU A 98 -17.49 10.31 -3.67
N GLY A 99 -17.35 9.03 -3.34
CA GLY A 99 -17.89 7.92 -4.13
C GLY A 99 -17.07 7.50 -5.36
N VAL A 100 -15.99 8.22 -5.71
CA VAL A 100 -15.00 7.78 -6.71
C VAL A 100 -13.84 7.05 -6.04
N SER A 101 -13.33 6.00 -6.67
CA SER A 101 -12.11 5.30 -6.29
C SER A 101 -11.37 4.80 -7.53
N TYR A 102 -10.04 4.73 -7.46
CA TYR A 102 -9.22 4.06 -8.47
C TYR A 102 -8.89 2.62 -8.04
N THR A 103 -8.79 1.70 -9.01
CA THR A 103 -8.11 0.41 -8.86
C THR A 103 -6.98 0.35 -9.88
N VAL A 104 -5.77 0.01 -9.45
CA VAL A 104 -4.57 0.08 -10.27
C VAL A 104 -4.17 -1.29 -10.77
N PHE A 105 -3.93 -1.41 -12.07
CA PHE A 105 -3.29 -2.57 -12.69
C PHE A 105 -1.87 -2.15 -13.04
N SER A 106 -0.96 -2.47 -12.12
CA SER A 106 0.47 -2.31 -12.27
C SER A 106 1.00 -3.36 -13.24
N CYS A 107 0.94 -2.99 -14.51
CA CYS A 107 1.39 -3.80 -15.62
C CYS A 107 1.92 -2.84 -16.69
N PRO A 108 3.24 -2.76 -16.94
CA PRO A 108 4.33 -3.39 -16.18
C PRO A 108 4.57 -2.67 -14.84
N ASN A 109 5.23 -3.36 -13.90
CA ASN A 109 5.46 -2.86 -12.54
C ASN A 109 6.82 -2.13 -12.36
N TRP A 110 6.86 -1.03 -11.58
CA TRP A 110 8.09 -0.35 -11.14
C TRP A 110 7.85 0.57 -9.93
N CYS A 111 8.85 1.34 -9.48
CA CYS A 111 8.79 2.22 -8.30
C CYS A 111 7.60 3.23 -8.22
N LYS A 112 6.79 3.38 -9.28
CA LYS A 112 5.56 4.20 -9.26
C LYS A 112 4.48 3.64 -8.36
N GLU A 113 4.41 2.32 -8.18
CA GLU A 113 3.29 1.72 -7.43
C GLU A 113 3.23 2.15 -5.97
N ASP A 114 4.39 2.40 -5.35
CA ASP A 114 4.45 2.85 -3.96
C ASP A 114 3.90 4.27 -3.79
N VAL A 115 3.82 5.06 -4.87
CA VAL A 115 3.04 6.30 -4.91
C VAL A 115 1.56 5.99 -4.85
N PHE A 116 1.05 5.04 -5.63
CA PHE A 116 -0.39 4.72 -5.66
C PHE A 116 -0.87 4.09 -4.34
N VAL A 117 -0.04 3.23 -3.73
CA VAL A 117 -0.25 2.68 -2.38
C VAL A 117 -0.38 3.81 -1.34
N LYS A 118 0.49 4.84 -1.39
CA LYS A 118 0.49 5.94 -0.40
C LYS A 118 -0.50 7.07 -0.70
N ARG A 119 -0.69 7.43 -1.97
CA ARG A 119 -1.47 8.60 -2.40
C ARG A 119 -2.95 8.30 -2.61
N TRP A 120 -3.31 7.06 -2.93
CA TRP A 120 -4.70 6.66 -3.21
C TRP A 120 -5.26 5.59 -2.27
N ASP A 121 -4.47 5.13 -1.30
CA ASP A 121 -4.77 3.96 -0.46
C ASP A 121 -5.02 2.67 -1.28
N ALA A 122 -4.37 2.59 -2.46
CA ALA A 122 -4.48 1.46 -3.38
C ALA A 122 -3.57 0.30 -2.93
N THR A 123 -3.79 -0.24 -1.73
CA THR A 123 -2.93 -1.29 -1.15
C THR A 123 -3.28 -2.70 -1.69
N PRO A 124 -2.31 -3.64 -1.71
CA PRO A 124 -2.57 -5.04 -2.00
C PRO A 124 -3.63 -5.66 -1.08
N GLY A 125 -3.53 -5.43 0.24
CA GLY A 125 -4.42 -6.01 1.23
C GLY A 125 -5.85 -5.48 1.20
N LYS A 126 -6.08 -4.34 0.54
CA LYS A 126 -7.42 -3.77 0.27
C LYS A 126 -7.94 -4.10 -1.14
N GLY A 127 -7.19 -4.86 -1.94
CA GLY A 127 -7.53 -5.17 -3.35
C GLY A 127 -7.52 -3.93 -4.24
N GLY A 128 -6.73 -2.91 -3.89
CA GLY A 128 -6.63 -1.65 -4.62
C GLY A 128 -5.61 -1.67 -5.77
N ILE A 129 -4.65 -2.61 -5.74
CA ILE A 129 -3.62 -2.77 -6.76
C ILE A 129 -3.37 -4.24 -7.12
N PHE A 130 -3.27 -4.51 -8.43
CA PHE A 130 -2.91 -5.80 -9.04
C PHE A 130 -1.58 -5.63 -9.77
N VAL A 131 -0.70 -6.63 -9.72
CA VAL A 131 0.74 -6.43 -10.03
C VAL A 131 1.29 -7.58 -10.88
N SER A 132 1.76 -7.25 -12.08
CA SER A 132 2.36 -8.18 -13.04
C SER A 132 3.37 -7.50 -13.97
N ALA A 133 4.22 -8.30 -14.61
CA ALA A 133 5.11 -7.85 -15.68
C ALA A 133 4.48 -8.01 -17.07
N LEU A 134 4.88 -7.13 -17.99
CA LEU A 134 4.74 -7.34 -19.44
C LEU A 134 6.08 -7.82 -20.01
N THR A 135 6.01 -8.56 -21.11
CA THR A 135 7.14 -8.88 -21.98
C THR A 135 7.54 -7.68 -22.87
N ASP A 136 8.75 -7.71 -23.42
CA ASP A 136 9.24 -6.70 -24.36
C ASP A 136 8.34 -6.59 -25.62
N GLU A 137 7.74 -7.69 -26.09
CA GLU A 137 6.88 -7.73 -27.28
C GLU A 137 5.52 -7.08 -27.02
N GLU A 138 4.91 -7.28 -25.85
CA GLU A 138 3.68 -6.59 -25.45
C GLU A 138 3.92 -5.08 -25.27
N ILE A 139 5.06 -4.69 -24.67
CA ILE A 139 5.47 -3.29 -24.51
C ILE A 139 5.64 -2.61 -25.89
N GLU A 140 6.27 -3.27 -26.87
CA GLU A 140 6.38 -2.76 -28.24
C GLU A 140 5.00 -2.69 -28.94
N THR A 141 4.12 -3.64 -28.69
CA THR A 141 2.82 -3.76 -29.37
C THR A 141 1.76 -2.79 -28.85
N ILE A 142 1.73 -2.51 -27.54
CA ILE A 142 0.92 -1.42 -26.94
C ILE A 142 1.50 -0.05 -27.34
N GLY A 143 2.83 0.07 -27.31
CA GLY A 143 3.55 1.29 -27.63
C GLY A 143 3.35 2.42 -26.61
N ASN A 144 3.96 3.58 -26.88
CA ASN A 144 3.90 4.78 -26.02
C ASN A 144 4.39 4.56 -24.57
N SER A 145 5.24 3.55 -24.33
CA SER A 145 5.86 3.25 -23.03
C SER A 145 4.84 3.01 -21.90
N PRO A 146 4.05 1.91 -21.94
CA PRO A 146 2.95 1.67 -21.01
C PRO A 146 3.36 1.73 -19.55
N ALA A 147 2.52 2.38 -18.75
CA ALA A 147 2.75 2.75 -17.35
C ALA A 147 1.59 2.31 -16.43
N GLY A 148 0.81 1.32 -16.85
CA GLY A 148 -0.31 0.76 -16.09
C GLY A 148 -1.69 1.26 -16.53
N ILE A 149 -2.71 0.58 -16.01
CA ILE A 149 -4.11 0.89 -16.23
C ILE A 149 -4.76 1.29 -14.90
N PHE A 150 -5.54 2.37 -14.92
CA PHE A 150 -6.19 2.98 -13.78
C PHE A 150 -7.70 2.90 -13.96
N VAL A 151 -8.36 2.00 -13.23
CA VAL A 151 -9.81 1.83 -13.30
C VAL A 151 -10.51 2.82 -12.36
N VAL A 152 -11.07 3.87 -12.94
CA VAL A 152 -11.87 4.90 -12.28
C VAL A 152 -13.29 4.38 -12.07
N THR A 153 -13.67 4.10 -10.82
CA THR A 153 -15.02 3.68 -10.44
C THR A 153 -15.77 4.85 -9.80
N ASP A 154 -16.83 5.36 -10.43
CA ASP A 154 -17.76 6.33 -9.84
C ASP A 154 -19.03 5.60 -9.36
N LYS A 155 -19.13 5.41 -8.04
CA LYS A 155 -20.25 4.70 -7.39
C LYS A 155 -21.57 5.48 -7.43
N ASN A 156 -21.51 6.81 -7.62
CA ASN A 156 -22.69 7.68 -7.69
C ASN A 156 -23.30 7.68 -9.11
N ALA A 157 -22.44 7.64 -10.13
CA ALA A 157 -22.84 7.47 -11.53
C ALA A 157 -23.14 6.00 -11.89
N GLY A 158 -22.56 5.05 -11.16
CA GLY A 158 -22.65 3.61 -11.47
C GLY A 158 -21.77 3.18 -12.63
N THR A 159 -20.67 3.90 -12.90
CA THR A 159 -19.81 3.74 -14.09
C THR A 159 -18.39 3.37 -13.71
N MET A 160 -17.71 2.59 -14.55
CA MET A 160 -16.28 2.29 -14.42
C MET A 160 -15.56 2.57 -15.75
N LYS A 161 -14.38 3.19 -15.68
CA LYS A 161 -13.53 3.50 -16.84
C LYS A 161 -12.10 3.02 -16.61
N ALA A 162 -11.58 2.16 -17.47
CA ALA A 162 -10.17 1.81 -17.50
C ALA A 162 -9.39 2.84 -18.31
N VAL A 163 -8.49 3.59 -17.66
CA VAL A 163 -7.59 4.58 -18.27
C VAL A 163 -6.19 3.97 -18.38
N ALA A 164 -5.68 3.72 -19.58
CA ALA A 164 -4.31 3.24 -19.78
C ALA A 164 -3.39 4.43 -20.07
N LEU A 165 -2.30 4.54 -19.32
CA LEU A 165 -1.30 5.59 -19.50
C LEU A 165 0.04 5.04 -19.95
N GLY A 166 0.81 5.89 -20.63
CA GLY A 166 2.23 5.71 -20.92
C GLY A 166 3.07 6.81 -20.29
N PHE A 167 4.34 6.50 -20.00
CA PHE A 167 5.30 7.45 -19.43
C PHE A 167 6.67 7.34 -20.13
N ASP A 168 7.14 8.42 -20.74
CA ASP A 168 8.39 8.39 -21.51
C ASP A 168 9.61 8.87 -20.69
N PHE A 169 10.43 7.92 -20.24
CA PHE A 169 11.70 8.21 -19.59
C PHE A 169 12.75 8.82 -20.53
N ASP A 170 12.67 8.70 -21.84
CA ASP A 170 13.64 9.32 -22.75
C ASP A 170 13.40 10.83 -22.93
N VAL A 171 12.15 11.30 -22.76
CA VAL A 171 11.85 12.74 -22.57
C VAL A 171 12.60 13.27 -21.34
N VAL A 172 12.54 12.54 -20.22
CA VAL A 172 13.25 12.88 -18.97
C VAL A 172 14.77 12.87 -19.18
N ASN A 173 15.31 11.78 -19.75
CA ASN A 173 16.75 11.59 -19.99
C ASN A 173 17.33 12.68 -20.91
N ALA A 174 16.55 13.16 -21.89
CA ALA A 174 16.97 14.20 -22.82
C ALA A 174 17.01 15.60 -22.18
N LYS A 175 16.18 15.86 -21.15
CA LYS A 175 15.93 17.21 -20.61
C LYS A 175 16.55 17.45 -19.23
N CYS A 176 16.73 16.42 -18.41
CA CYS A 176 17.26 16.52 -17.05
C CYS A 176 18.72 17.00 -16.94
N GLY A 177 19.45 17.07 -18.06
CA GLY A 177 20.85 17.55 -18.10
C GLY A 177 21.90 16.52 -17.66
N ALA A 178 21.51 15.27 -17.44
CA ALA A 178 22.43 14.16 -17.24
C ALA A 178 23.32 13.93 -18.49
N LYS A 179 24.56 13.48 -18.28
CA LYS A 179 25.51 13.17 -19.35
C LYS A 179 25.72 11.67 -19.46
N LYS A 180 26.03 11.21 -20.67
CA LYS A 180 26.34 9.80 -20.99
C LYS A 180 27.50 9.19 -20.18
N ASP A 181 28.34 10.02 -19.55
CA ASP A 181 29.42 9.59 -18.67
C ASP A 181 29.30 10.08 -17.21
N ASP A 182 28.13 10.60 -16.81
CA ASP A 182 27.81 10.78 -15.39
C ASP A 182 27.43 9.42 -14.74
N PRO A 183 27.81 9.15 -13.49
CA PRO A 183 27.36 7.96 -12.76
C PRO A 183 25.85 7.89 -12.57
N ALA A 184 25.31 6.67 -12.49
CA ALA A 184 23.87 6.41 -12.40
C ALA A 184 23.15 7.17 -11.26
N TRP A 185 23.79 7.38 -10.10
CA TRP A 185 23.21 8.16 -9.00
C TRP A 185 23.08 9.66 -9.32
N ILE A 186 23.94 10.22 -10.18
CA ILE A 186 23.80 11.59 -10.70
C ILE A 186 22.66 11.63 -11.72
N SER A 187 22.66 10.72 -12.69
CA SER A 187 21.67 10.73 -13.77
C SER A 187 20.25 10.52 -13.25
N LYS A 188 20.06 9.61 -12.28
CA LYS A 188 18.78 9.45 -11.57
C LYS A 188 18.39 10.72 -10.80
N TYR A 189 19.27 11.27 -9.97
CA TYR A 189 18.93 12.45 -9.17
C TYR A 189 18.70 13.72 -10.01
N LEU A 190 19.33 13.85 -11.17
CA LEU A 190 19.02 14.93 -12.12
C LEU A 190 17.64 14.74 -12.77
N ALA A 191 17.27 13.51 -13.13
CA ALA A 191 15.92 13.18 -13.58
C ALA A 191 14.86 13.45 -12.48
N ASP A 192 15.15 13.10 -11.23
CA ASP A 192 14.29 13.44 -10.08
C ASP A 192 14.12 14.96 -9.90
N LEU A 193 15.21 15.74 -10.00
CA LEU A 193 15.13 17.21 -9.93
C LEU A 193 14.32 17.83 -11.07
N TRP A 194 14.31 17.21 -12.25
CA TRP A 194 13.50 17.64 -13.39
C TRP A 194 12.02 17.28 -13.20
N LEU A 195 11.74 16.06 -12.73
CA LEU A 195 10.38 15.58 -12.45
C LEU A 195 9.76 16.18 -11.18
N MET A 196 10.54 16.74 -10.26
CA MET A 196 10.04 17.46 -9.07
C MET A 196 9.58 18.89 -9.41
N ASP A 197 10.07 19.48 -10.48
CA ASP A 197 9.60 20.77 -10.98
C ASP A 197 8.34 20.57 -11.85
N ARG A 198 7.18 20.87 -11.24
CA ARG A 198 5.85 20.72 -11.87
C ARG A 198 5.72 21.47 -13.20
N GLY A 199 6.55 22.50 -13.44
CA GLY A 199 6.58 23.21 -14.73
C GLY A 199 7.06 22.37 -15.92
N ASN A 200 7.55 21.15 -15.68
CA ASN A 200 7.94 20.19 -16.72
C ASN A 200 6.89 19.09 -16.96
N TRP A 201 5.76 19.08 -16.25
CA TRP A 201 4.78 17.98 -16.33
C TRP A 201 3.93 18.03 -17.62
N ASP A 202 3.69 19.23 -18.16
CA ASP A 202 3.04 19.47 -19.46
C ASP A 202 3.95 19.20 -20.68
N GLU A 203 5.13 18.58 -20.50
CA GLU A 203 6.09 18.37 -21.58
C GLU A 203 5.58 17.34 -22.61
N GLU A 204 5.69 17.69 -23.89
CA GLU A 204 5.09 16.91 -24.99
C GLU A 204 5.66 15.48 -25.04
N GLY A 205 4.78 14.49 -24.79
CA GLY A 205 5.11 13.07 -24.77
C GLY A 205 5.50 12.50 -23.40
N LEU A 206 5.65 13.32 -22.34
CA LEU A 206 6.06 12.83 -21.02
C LEU A 206 5.04 11.85 -20.41
N VAL A 207 3.76 12.22 -20.46
CA VAL A 207 2.62 11.35 -20.14
C VAL A 207 1.74 11.24 -21.39
N THR A 208 1.34 10.03 -21.74
CA THR A 208 0.43 9.77 -22.86
C THR A 208 -0.81 9.06 -22.35
N GLU A 209 -2.00 9.58 -22.63
CA GLU A 209 -3.23 8.80 -22.51
C GLU A 209 -3.26 7.81 -23.69
N ILE A 210 -3.00 6.53 -23.42
CA ILE A 210 -3.00 5.48 -24.44
C ILE A 210 -4.45 5.21 -24.86
N ALA A 211 -5.33 5.00 -23.86
CA ALA A 211 -6.74 4.71 -24.08
C ALA A 211 -7.61 4.92 -22.82
N VAL A 212 -8.93 4.97 -23.03
CA VAL A 212 -9.96 5.09 -21.98
C VAL A 212 -11.20 4.30 -22.39
N ILE A 213 -11.51 3.22 -21.69
CA ILE A 213 -12.63 2.33 -22.02
C ILE A 213 -13.65 2.28 -20.87
N ASP A 214 -14.93 2.45 -21.21
CA ASP A 214 -16.04 2.13 -20.29
C ASP A 214 -16.13 0.60 -20.11
N ILE A 215 -15.99 0.13 -18.87
CA ILE A 215 -15.99 -1.30 -18.54
C ILE A 215 -17.09 -1.66 -17.53
N ASP A 216 -17.40 -2.95 -17.46
CA ASP A 216 -18.29 -3.53 -16.46
C ASP A 216 -17.52 -4.36 -15.39
N LYS A 217 -18.28 -4.98 -14.48
CA LYS A 217 -17.72 -5.75 -13.36
C LYS A 217 -17.11 -7.08 -13.78
N ASP A 218 -17.60 -7.66 -14.87
CA ASP A 218 -17.16 -8.96 -15.33
C ASP A 218 -15.82 -8.79 -16.07
N THR A 219 -15.70 -7.71 -16.85
CA THR A 219 -14.43 -7.21 -17.42
C THR A 219 -13.41 -6.89 -16.32
N LEU A 220 -13.80 -6.13 -15.28
CA LEU A 220 -12.91 -5.81 -14.17
C LEU A 220 -12.45 -7.07 -13.41
N GLY A 221 -13.36 -8.02 -13.19
CA GLY A 221 -13.04 -9.32 -12.58
C GLY A 221 -12.15 -10.20 -13.47
N GLU A 222 -12.16 -10.01 -14.79
CA GLU A 222 -11.24 -10.69 -15.70
C GLU A 222 -9.81 -10.17 -15.58
N MET A 223 -9.63 -8.84 -15.58
CA MET A 223 -8.33 -8.16 -15.44
C MET A 223 -7.56 -8.53 -14.15
N LYS A 224 -8.24 -9.09 -13.15
CA LYS A 224 -7.71 -9.45 -11.82
C LYS A 224 -7.19 -10.89 -11.72
N ARG A 225 -7.55 -11.77 -12.66
CA ARG A 225 -7.22 -13.21 -12.58
C ARG A 225 -5.74 -13.46 -12.80
N ALA A 226 -5.19 -14.46 -12.12
CA ALA A 226 -3.88 -15.00 -12.42
C ALA A 226 -3.88 -15.53 -13.87
N GLY A 227 -2.85 -15.16 -14.65
CA GLY A 227 -2.77 -15.53 -16.06
C GLY A 227 -3.62 -14.67 -17.02
N SER A 228 -4.11 -13.50 -16.60
CA SER A 228 -4.81 -12.56 -17.49
C SER A 228 -4.00 -11.27 -17.72
N ASN A 229 -3.72 -10.94 -18.98
CA ASN A 229 -3.15 -9.63 -19.34
C ASN A 229 -4.27 -8.56 -19.42
N PRO A 230 -4.26 -7.53 -18.55
CA PRO A 230 -5.31 -6.51 -18.52
C PRO A 230 -5.37 -5.61 -19.78
N TYR A 231 -4.31 -5.53 -20.60
CA TYR A 231 -4.35 -4.81 -21.88
C TYR A 231 -5.06 -5.61 -22.97
N GLU A 232 -4.94 -6.94 -22.98
CA GLU A 232 -5.64 -7.81 -23.92
C GLU A 232 -7.15 -7.83 -23.63
N VAL A 233 -7.52 -7.96 -22.35
CA VAL A 233 -8.93 -7.94 -21.88
C VAL A 233 -9.64 -6.65 -22.30
N LEU A 234 -8.93 -5.51 -22.24
CA LEU A 234 -9.45 -4.22 -22.68
C LEU A 234 -9.30 -3.99 -24.20
N GLY A 235 -8.63 -4.88 -24.94
CA GLY A 235 -8.36 -4.72 -26.36
C GLY A 235 -7.51 -3.48 -26.69
N LEU A 236 -6.58 -3.08 -25.80
CA LEU A 236 -5.86 -1.81 -25.85
C LEU A 236 -4.69 -1.76 -26.81
N LEU A 237 -5.03 -2.16 -28.02
CA LEU A 237 -4.24 -2.05 -29.23
C LEU A 237 -4.85 -0.97 -30.16
N ASN A 238 -5.55 0.07 -29.63
CA ASN A 238 -6.01 1.35 -30.26
C ASN A 238 -6.59 2.39 -29.22
N SER A 239 -6.85 3.68 -29.57
CA SER A 239 -6.70 4.90 -28.69
C SER A 239 -7.84 5.99 -28.50
N ASN A 240 -7.63 7.06 -27.66
CA ASN A 240 -8.64 8.02 -27.05
C ASN A 240 -8.26 9.56 -26.85
N GLY A 241 -9.10 10.39 -26.14
CA GLY A 241 -8.67 11.24 -24.94
C GLY A 241 -9.22 12.66 -24.57
N ASN A 242 -8.92 13.18 -23.31
CA ASN A 242 -9.03 14.57 -22.63
C ASN A 242 -10.00 14.77 -21.36
N VAL A 243 -10.04 15.77 -20.40
CA VAL A 243 -9.23 16.77 -19.56
C VAL A 243 -10.20 17.56 -18.54
N ASN A 244 -10.00 18.42 -17.47
CA ASN A 244 -9.00 18.96 -16.46
C ASN A 244 -9.72 19.79 -15.26
N PRO A 245 -9.10 20.43 -14.18
CA PRO A 245 -9.60 20.41 -12.75
C PRO A 245 -9.76 21.72 -11.81
N PRO A 246 -8.97 22.10 -10.72
CA PRO A 246 -9.48 22.53 -9.35
C PRO A 246 -8.92 23.85 -8.65
N VAL A 247 -9.30 24.19 -7.37
CA VAL A 247 -8.93 25.38 -6.47
C VAL A 247 -9.79 25.36 -5.12
N GLU A 248 -9.64 25.91 -3.87
CA GLU A 248 -8.73 26.58 -2.83
C GLU A 248 -9.59 26.74 -1.49
N ASP A 249 -9.26 27.14 -0.20
CA ASP A 249 -8.10 27.14 0.80
C ASP A 249 -8.53 27.58 2.29
N LYS A 250 -7.66 27.57 3.36
CA LYS A 250 -7.95 27.12 4.80
C LYS A 250 -7.75 28.04 6.08
N GLU A 251 -8.33 27.68 7.28
CA GLU A 251 -8.00 28.04 8.73
C GLU A 251 -8.80 27.18 9.81
N LEU A 252 -8.23 26.15 10.50
CA LEU A 252 -9.07 25.18 11.30
C LEU A 252 -8.54 24.48 12.60
N MET A 253 -7.28 24.07 12.74
CA MET A 253 -6.91 22.98 13.69
C MET A 253 -7.19 23.19 15.19
N ASP A 254 -7.00 24.39 15.74
CA ASP A 254 -7.25 24.69 17.17
C ASP A 254 -8.67 24.30 17.64
N GLN A 255 -9.63 24.35 16.72
CA GLN A 255 -11.04 24.02 16.97
C GLN A 255 -11.20 22.53 17.31
N VAL A 256 -10.43 21.65 16.65
CA VAL A 256 -10.52 20.19 16.77
C VAL A 256 -10.11 19.73 18.18
N PHE A 257 -8.92 20.14 18.65
CA PHE A 257 -8.45 19.80 20.00
C PHE A 257 -9.35 20.40 21.08
N SER A 258 -9.81 21.64 20.89
CA SER A 258 -10.75 22.31 21.82
C SER A 258 -12.09 21.55 21.93
N ALA A 259 -12.60 21.04 20.81
CA ALA A 259 -13.85 20.28 20.76
C ALA A 259 -13.73 18.88 21.40
N ALA A 260 -12.56 18.24 21.31
CA ALA A 260 -12.27 16.99 22.02
C ALA A 260 -12.15 17.21 23.54
N GLU A 261 -11.42 18.25 23.98
CA GLU A 261 -11.26 18.57 25.40
C GLU A 261 -12.57 18.97 26.09
N ALA A 262 -13.54 19.52 25.36
CA ALA A 262 -14.88 19.83 25.87
C ALA A 262 -15.67 18.57 26.28
N GLU A 263 -15.46 17.45 25.59
CA GLU A 263 -16.24 16.21 25.72
C GLU A 263 -15.56 15.14 26.59
N LEU A 264 -14.22 15.11 26.58
CA LEU A 264 -13.38 14.15 27.30
C LEU A 264 -12.75 14.74 28.56
N GLY A 265 -12.62 16.08 28.65
CA GLY A 265 -11.75 16.75 29.60
C GLY A 265 -10.31 16.86 29.08
N THR A 266 -9.38 17.23 29.96
CA THR A 266 -7.96 17.44 29.61
C THR A 266 -7.33 16.15 29.06
N LEU A 267 -6.88 16.21 27.80
CA LEU A 267 -6.13 15.13 27.16
C LEU A 267 -4.76 14.94 27.86
N GLY A 268 -4.26 13.71 27.92
CA GLY A 268 -2.97 13.43 28.56
C GLY A 268 -2.41 12.03 28.28
N PRO A 269 -1.07 11.88 28.36
CA PRO A 269 -0.34 10.76 27.76
C PRO A 269 -0.57 9.38 28.40
N GLU A 270 -1.30 9.29 29.52
CA GLU A 270 -1.62 8.01 30.18
C GLU A 270 -2.88 7.33 29.63
N ASN A 271 -3.89 8.11 29.22
CA ASN A 271 -5.20 7.57 28.81
C ASN A 271 -5.67 8.00 27.42
N THR A 272 -5.11 9.08 26.85
CA THR A 272 -5.48 9.56 25.52
C THR A 272 -4.79 8.77 24.41
N PHE A 273 -5.57 8.31 23.44
CA PHE A 273 -5.11 7.85 22.13
C PHE A 273 -5.83 8.65 21.04
N ILE A 274 -5.08 9.09 20.03
CA ILE A 274 -5.60 9.85 18.89
C ILE A 274 -5.38 9.01 17.64
N MET A 275 -6.44 8.81 16.86
CA MET A 275 -6.34 8.23 15.53
C MET A 275 -6.91 9.21 14.50
N THR A 276 -6.24 9.35 13.37
CA THR A 276 -6.57 10.35 12.34
C THR A 276 -5.94 9.94 11.01
N ASP A 277 -6.44 10.43 9.88
CA ASP A 277 -5.81 10.28 8.57
C ASP A 277 -5.01 11.51 8.11
N ILE A 278 -4.74 12.48 8.99
CA ILE A 278 -4.08 13.75 8.67
C ILE A 278 -2.80 13.57 7.83
N GLY A 279 -2.75 14.27 6.70
CA GLY A 279 -1.70 14.15 5.71
C GLY A 279 -1.95 13.06 4.65
N SER A 280 -3.05 12.29 4.68
CA SER A 280 -3.41 11.33 3.61
C SER A 280 -4.50 11.87 2.65
N PRO A 281 -5.58 12.54 3.13
CA PRO A 281 -6.43 13.36 2.28
C PRO A 281 -5.65 14.51 1.60
N ALA A 282 -6.06 14.90 0.39
CA ALA A 282 -5.46 16.01 -0.35
C ALA A 282 -5.40 17.28 0.51
N GLU A 283 -4.28 18.02 0.45
CA GLU A 283 -4.08 19.31 1.12
C GLU A 283 -4.24 19.31 2.66
N SER A 284 -4.44 18.14 3.29
CA SER A 284 -4.51 18.00 4.75
C SER A 284 -3.14 18.10 5.44
N ASP A 285 -2.06 18.09 4.65
CA ASP A 285 -0.68 18.29 5.09
C ASP A 285 -0.44 19.71 5.64
N PHE A 286 -1.15 20.70 5.10
CA PHE A 286 -1.19 22.08 5.60
C PHE A 286 -1.39 22.15 7.12
N PHE A 287 -2.25 21.28 7.66
CA PHE A 287 -2.62 21.24 9.08
C PHE A 287 -1.60 20.54 9.98
N LEU A 288 -0.60 19.82 9.44
CA LEU A 288 0.28 18.94 10.24
C LEU A 288 1.10 19.70 11.29
N ASN A 289 1.60 20.91 10.96
CA ASN A 289 2.42 21.69 11.89
C ASN A 289 1.61 22.12 13.12
N ASP A 290 0.38 22.56 12.91
CA ASP A 290 -0.53 22.99 13.99
C ASP A 290 -1.01 21.79 14.80
N PHE A 291 -1.37 20.69 14.13
CA PHE A 291 -1.73 19.43 14.78
C PHE A 291 -0.61 18.89 15.68
N TYR A 292 0.63 18.82 15.18
CA TYR A 292 1.77 18.37 16.00
C TYR A 292 2.14 19.37 17.10
N SER A 293 1.93 20.67 16.89
CA SER A 293 2.11 21.69 17.93
C SER A 293 1.16 21.46 19.11
N GLU A 294 -0.14 21.30 18.87
CA GLU A 294 -1.11 20.98 19.92
C GLU A 294 -0.87 19.60 20.54
N PHE A 295 -0.55 18.58 19.73
CA PHE A 295 -0.25 17.23 20.20
C PHE A 295 0.90 17.19 21.21
N TYR A 296 2.06 17.77 20.86
CA TYR A 296 3.21 17.82 21.75
C TYR A 296 3.02 18.82 22.91
N GLY A 297 2.23 19.89 22.70
CA GLY A 297 1.82 20.82 23.75
C GLY A 297 1.05 20.17 24.90
N LYS A 298 0.37 19.04 24.65
CA LYS A 298 -0.37 18.22 25.63
C LYS A 298 0.46 17.04 26.18
N GLU A 299 1.79 17.08 26.03
CA GLU A 299 2.76 16.04 26.43
C GLU A 299 2.53 14.64 25.82
N LEU A 300 1.71 14.54 24.77
CA LEU A 300 1.41 13.29 24.07
C LEU A 300 2.64 12.78 23.30
N LYS A 301 2.77 11.45 23.17
CA LYS A 301 3.94 10.77 22.61
C LYS A 301 3.54 10.02 21.36
N TYR A 302 4.20 10.30 20.24
CA TYR A 302 3.90 9.71 18.92
C TYR A 302 3.67 8.20 19.02
N THR A 303 4.66 7.44 19.48
CA THR A 303 4.64 5.97 19.56
C THR A 303 3.73 5.37 20.65
N LYS A 304 2.89 6.18 21.30
CA LYS A 304 1.99 5.72 22.39
C LYS A 304 0.59 6.32 22.35
N ASN A 305 0.42 7.51 21.79
CA ASN A 305 -0.80 8.31 21.87
C ASN A 305 -1.31 8.75 20.49
N LEU A 306 -0.64 8.37 19.40
CA LEU A 306 -1.04 8.68 18.03
C LEU A 306 -0.99 7.43 17.14
N LEU A 307 -1.94 7.33 16.22
CA LEU A 307 -1.85 6.52 15.02
C LEU A 307 -2.34 7.36 13.84
N VAL A 308 -1.44 7.69 12.90
CA VAL A 308 -1.84 8.29 11.63
C VAL A 308 -2.11 7.14 10.66
N VAL A 309 -3.38 6.94 10.31
CA VAL A 309 -3.81 5.85 9.43
C VAL A 309 -3.93 6.32 7.99
N GLN A 310 -3.53 5.46 7.06
CA GLN A 310 -3.66 5.67 5.63
C GLN A 310 -5.13 5.75 5.22
N ASN A 311 -5.46 6.72 4.38
CA ASN A 311 -6.78 6.82 3.77
C ASN A 311 -6.67 7.33 2.34
N ALA A 312 -7.76 7.24 1.57
CA ALA A 312 -7.81 7.74 0.20
C ALA A 312 -7.77 9.27 0.16
N ARG A 313 -7.15 9.82 -0.87
CA ARG A 313 -6.98 11.27 -1.12
C ARG A 313 -8.25 12.11 -1.01
N ASN A 314 -9.39 11.53 -1.37
CA ASN A 314 -10.72 12.14 -1.39
C ASN A 314 -11.60 11.77 -0.19
N ALA A 315 -11.04 11.17 0.85
CA ALA A 315 -11.75 10.99 2.11
C ALA A 315 -11.75 12.31 2.92
N PRO A 316 -12.82 12.64 3.66
CA PRO A 316 -12.84 13.83 4.51
C PRO A 316 -11.93 13.60 5.73
N LEU A 317 -11.07 14.58 6.03
CA LEU A 317 -10.16 14.57 7.17
C LEU A 317 -10.92 14.40 8.50
N TRP A 318 -10.39 13.54 9.38
CA TRP A 318 -11.04 13.21 10.66
C TRP A 318 -10.05 12.92 11.78
N PHE A 319 -10.58 12.96 13.00
CA PHE A 319 -9.87 12.74 14.24
C PHE A 319 -10.77 11.98 15.22
N ALA A 320 -10.25 10.91 15.81
CA ALA A 320 -10.89 10.15 16.88
C ALA A 320 -10.01 10.24 18.13
N PHE A 321 -10.50 10.93 19.15
CA PHE A 321 -9.85 11.08 20.45
C PHE A 321 -10.48 10.09 21.43
N PHE A 322 -9.75 9.06 21.84
CA PHE A 322 -10.19 8.04 22.78
C PHE A 322 -9.56 8.27 24.15
N ASP A 323 -10.39 8.26 25.20
CA ASP A 323 -9.97 8.21 26.60
C ASP A 323 -10.23 6.82 27.19
N LYS A 324 -9.14 6.09 27.44
CA LYS A 324 -9.15 4.75 28.05
C LYS A 324 -9.77 4.72 29.46
N ALA A 325 -9.74 5.82 30.22
CA ALA A 325 -10.22 5.81 31.61
C ALA A 325 -11.75 5.85 31.72
N SER A 326 -12.44 6.49 30.77
CA SER A 326 -13.91 6.57 30.70
C SER A 326 -14.53 5.72 29.58
N GLY A 327 -13.71 5.15 28.68
CA GLY A 327 -14.17 4.41 27.50
C GLY A 327 -14.67 5.30 26.36
N LYS A 328 -14.73 6.63 26.56
CA LYS A 328 -15.25 7.57 25.58
C LYS A 328 -14.32 7.71 24.37
N CYS A 329 -14.91 7.79 23.19
CA CYS A 329 -14.28 8.34 21.99
C CYS A 329 -15.07 9.56 21.51
N ALA A 330 -14.38 10.70 21.35
CA ALA A 330 -14.89 11.88 20.65
C ALA A 330 -14.38 11.84 19.20
N TYR A 331 -15.30 11.64 18.26
CA TYR A 331 -15.04 11.66 16.83
C TYR A 331 -15.38 13.03 16.25
N ILE A 332 -14.47 13.57 15.45
CA ILE A 332 -14.56 14.87 14.80
C ILE A 332 -14.19 14.68 13.34
N GLU A 333 -15.06 15.10 12.44
CA GLU A 333 -14.78 15.23 11.02
C GLU A 333 -14.75 16.71 10.64
N VAL A 334 -13.90 17.07 9.68
CA VAL A 334 -13.75 18.45 9.24
C VAL A 334 -13.97 18.58 7.73
N THR A 335 -14.46 19.75 7.33
CA THR A 335 -14.43 20.20 5.93
C THR A 335 -13.41 21.33 5.84
N TYR A 336 -12.71 21.37 4.73
CA TYR A 336 -11.76 22.40 4.35
C TYR A 336 -11.90 22.68 2.83
N GLU A 337 -10.93 23.34 2.21
CA GLU A 337 -11.05 23.98 0.88
C GLU A 337 -12.08 25.12 0.92
N ASN A 338 -13.37 24.79 0.80
CA ASN A 338 -14.41 25.78 0.53
C ASN A 338 -14.90 26.53 1.79
N GLU A 339 -14.82 25.90 2.96
CA GLU A 339 -15.11 26.52 4.26
C GLU A 339 -14.53 25.64 5.38
N ASP A 340 -13.54 26.17 6.10
CA ASP A 340 -12.86 25.47 7.18
C ASP A 340 -13.69 25.41 8.46
N LYS A 341 -14.14 24.20 8.81
CA LYS A 341 -14.96 23.94 10.01
C LYS A 341 -14.98 22.47 10.41
N ILE A 342 -15.32 22.23 11.67
CA ILE A 342 -15.87 20.94 12.11
C ILE A 342 -17.19 20.72 11.36
N SER A 343 -17.24 19.69 10.52
CA SER A 343 -18.40 19.33 9.70
C SER A 343 -19.34 18.40 10.46
N TYR A 344 -18.78 17.54 11.31
CA TYR A 344 -19.49 16.59 12.15
C TYR A 344 -18.72 16.33 13.46
N GLN A 345 -19.44 16.16 14.56
CA GLN A 345 -18.87 15.74 15.85
C GLN A 345 -19.86 14.84 16.60
N VAL A 346 -19.34 13.80 17.24
CA VAL A 346 -20.09 12.96 18.19
C VAL A 346 -19.17 12.37 19.25
N THR A 347 -19.70 12.11 20.45
CA THR A 347 -18.98 11.43 21.53
C THR A 347 -19.77 10.22 22.00
N GLU A 348 -19.11 9.06 22.04
CA GLU A 348 -19.72 7.77 22.39
C GLU A 348 -18.82 6.97 23.34
N ASN A 349 -19.38 6.09 24.18
CA ASN A 349 -18.57 5.10 24.88
C ASN A 349 -18.32 3.92 23.93
N ILE A 350 -17.05 3.62 23.64
CA ILE A 350 -16.63 2.53 22.76
C ILE A 350 -15.96 1.37 23.50
N ASN A 351 -15.92 1.39 24.85
CA ASN A 351 -15.30 0.36 25.67
C ASN A 351 -15.91 -1.02 25.38
N PHE A 352 -15.12 -1.91 24.76
CA PHE A 352 -15.62 -3.19 24.28
C PHE A 352 -16.20 -4.08 25.39
N ASP A 353 -15.67 -4.01 26.61
CA ASP A 353 -16.20 -4.79 27.75
C ASP A 353 -17.63 -4.35 28.13
N GLU A 354 -17.97 -3.07 27.97
CA GLU A 354 -19.33 -2.55 28.19
C GLU A 354 -20.26 -2.84 27.00
N LEU A 355 -19.75 -2.68 25.78
CA LEU A 355 -20.50 -2.93 24.54
C LEU A 355 -20.85 -4.41 24.34
N SER A 356 -19.98 -5.32 24.77
CA SER A 356 -20.16 -6.78 24.65
C SER A 356 -20.81 -7.43 25.88
N ALA A 357 -20.99 -6.69 26.99
CA ALA A 357 -21.49 -7.21 28.27
C ALA A 357 -22.85 -7.93 28.21
N SER A 358 -23.71 -7.58 27.24
CA SER A 358 -25.05 -8.17 27.10
C SER A 358 -25.57 -8.07 25.67
N GLN A 359 -26.55 -8.91 25.32
CA GLN A 359 -27.22 -8.82 24.02
C GLN A 359 -27.94 -7.47 23.81
N GLU A 360 -28.35 -6.81 24.89
CA GLU A 360 -28.97 -5.48 24.86
C GLU A 360 -27.91 -4.40 24.52
N SER A 361 -26.74 -4.46 25.15
CA SER A 361 -25.56 -3.64 24.80
C SER A 361 -25.15 -3.83 23.34
N ILE A 362 -25.00 -5.09 22.92
CA ILE A 362 -24.59 -5.48 21.57
C ILE A 362 -25.60 -5.00 20.52
N ALA A 363 -26.90 -5.12 20.79
CA ALA A 363 -27.95 -4.65 19.89
C ALA A 363 -27.95 -3.11 19.78
N ALA A 364 -27.88 -2.41 20.90
CA ALA A 364 -27.84 -0.94 20.94
C ALA A 364 -26.59 -0.37 20.24
N TRP A 365 -25.43 -1.01 20.37
CA TRP A 365 -24.24 -0.61 19.61
C TRP A 365 -24.32 -0.98 18.13
N SER A 366 -24.89 -2.14 17.80
CA SER A 366 -25.09 -2.54 16.40
C SER A 366 -26.05 -1.62 15.65
N GLU A 367 -27.01 -0.99 16.33
CA GLU A 367 -27.82 0.09 15.74
C GLU A 367 -26.95 1.29 15.34
N LYS A 368 -25.99 1.70 16.19
CA LYS A 368 -25.05 2.80 15.91
C LYS A 368 -24.04 2.47 14.80
N VAL A 369 -23.55 1.23 14.75
CA VAL A 369 -22.72 0.73 13.64
C VAL A 369 -23.50 0.77 12.32
N ASN A 370 -24.74 0.26 12.32
CA ASN A 370 -25.59 0.28 11.13
C ASN A 370 -26.02 1.70 10.71
N SER A 371 -26.16 2.63 11.65
CA SER A 371 -26.46 4.04 11.37
C SER A 371 -25.24 4.85 10.92
N LYS A 372 -24.04 4.26 10.91
CA LYS A 372 -22.75 4.92 10.66
C LYS A 372 -22.48 6.13 11.56
N ILE A 373 -22.51 5.93 12.87
CA ILE A 373 -22.30 7.02 13.86
C ILE A 373 -20.93 7.71 13.75
N PHE A 374 -19.93 7.08 13.13
CA PHE A 374 -18.61 7.64 12.84
C PHE A 374 -18.37 7.71 11.32
N ASN A 375 -19.41 8.03 10.55
CA ASN A 375 -19.41 8.19 9.09
C ASN A 375 -18.83 7.00 8.28
N GLY A 376 -18.87 5.78 8.82
CA GLY A 376 -18.34 4.56 8.19
C GLY A 376 -17.00 4.09 8.76
N ARG A 377 -16.44 4.79 9.75
CA ARG A 377 -15.16 4.46 10.40
C ARG A 377 -15.33 3.63 11.68
N GLU A 378 -16.52 3.09 11.92
CA GLU A 378 -16.88 2.48 13.21
C GLU A 378 -16.05 1.26 13.54
N PHE A 379 -15.74 0.43 12.55
CA PHE A 379 -14.91 -0.75 12.77
C PHE A 379 -13.46 -0.35 13.10
N ALA A 380 -12.85 0.57 12.34
CA ALA A 380 -11.51 1.08 12.60
C ALA A 380 -11.36 1.69 14.01
N ILE A 381 -12.26 2.61 14.36
CA ILE A 381 -12.25 3.32 15.64
C ILE A 381 -12.50 2.35 16.80
N LEU A 382 -13.43 1.39 16.66
CA LEU A 382 -13.68 0.42 17.72
C LEU A 382 -12.52 -0.55 17.90
N THR A 383 -12.00 -1.17 16.84
CA THR A 383 -10.99 -2.24 16.99
C THR A 383 -9.62 -1.72 17.37
N ILE A 384 -9.15 -0.62 16.76
CA ILE A 384 -7.83 -0.06 17.06
C ILE A 384 -7.79 0.54 18.47
N SER A 385 -8.77 1.38 18.83
CA SER A 385 -8.77 2.04 20.15
C SER A 385 -8.87 1.06 21.31
N ASN A 386 -9.70 0.01 21.19
CA ASN A 386 -9.80 -1.01 22.23
C ASN A 386 -8.57 -1.95 22.25
N ALA A 387 -7.98 -2.29 21.10
CA ALA A 387 -6.74 -3.09 21.07
C ALA A 387 -5.59 -2.34 21.74
N TRP A 388 -5.44 -1.04 21.45
CA TRP A 388 -4.53 -0.15 22.17
C TRP A 388 -4.86 -0.08 23.67
N ALA A 389 -6.15 -0.01 24.03
CA ALA A 389 -6.59 0.04 25.42
C ALA A 389 -6.11 -1.15 26.26
N THR A 390 -5.93 -2.35 25.67
CA THR A 390 -5.36 -3.51 26.36
C THR A 390 -3.94 -3.25 26.92
N GLY A 391 -3.17 -2.36 26.29
CA GLY A 391 -1.73 -2.19 26.54
C GLY A 391 -0.84 -3.27 25.94
N ASN A 392 -1.41 -4.27 25.26
CA ASN A 392 -0.71 -5.43 24.70
C ASN A 392 -0.60 -5.40 23.16
N LEU A 393 -1.14 -4.39 22.49
CA LEU A 393 -1.02 -4.24 21.03
C LEU A 393 0.46 -4.03 20.66
N ASN A 394 1.03 -4.99 19.92
CA ASN A 394 2.40 -4.94 19.43
C ASN A 394 2.60 -3.71 18.53
N TYR A 395 3.75 -3.02 18.66
CA TYR A 395 4.03 -1.78 17.94
C TYR A 395 4.23 -1.98 16.42
N GLU A 396 4.85 -3.08 15.99
CA GLU A 396 5.00 -3.42 14.57
C GLU A 396 3.64 -3.78 13.95
N LEU A 397 2.77 -4.48 14.71
CA LEU A 397 1.38 -4.71 14.30
C LEU A 397 0.62 -3.37 14.19
N MET A 398 0.79 -2.46 15.15
CA MET A 398 0.27 -1.09 15.07
C MET A 398 0.80 -0.32 13.85
N GLN A 399 2.06 -0.52 13.46
CA GLN A 399 2.61 0.03 12.21
C GLN A 399 2.02 -0.61 10.95
N CYS A 400 1.61 -1.88 10.98
CA CYS A 400 0.83 -2.48 9.88
C CYS A 400 -0.58 -1.85 9.80
N LEU A 401 -1.16 -1.45 10.94
CA LEU A 401 -2.43 -0.73 11.01
C LEU A 401 -2.34 0.73 10.52
N GLU A 402 -1.14 1.35 10.51
CA GLU A 402 -0.91 2.61 9.79
C GLU A 402 -1.27 2.46 8.30
N ILE A 403 -0.92 1.34 7.65
CA ILE A 403 -1.27 1.10 6.25
C ILE A 403 -2.69 0.53 6.11
N HIS A 404 -3.05 -0.52 6.87
CA HIS A 404 -4.35 -1.19 6.65
C HIS A 404 -5.56 -0.39 7.19
N ASN A 405 -5.34 0.65 8.00
CA ASN A 405 -6.30 1.61 8.55
C ASN A 405 -7.42 1.10 9.47
N HIS A 406 -7.53 -0.22 9.65
CA HIS A 406 -8.42 -0.83 10.64
C HIS A 406 -7.84 -2.16 11.13
N PHE A 407 -8.09 -2.53 12.38
CA PHE A 407 -7.65 -3.83 12.91
C PHE A 407 -8.71 -4.89 12.60
N CYS A 408 -8.29 -5.97 11.94
CA CYS A 408 -9.16 -7.05 11.49
C CYS A 408 -8.43 -8.41 11.44
N PRO A 409 -9.16 -9.54 11.45
CA PRO A 409 -8.55 -10.87 11.50
C PRO A 409 -7.67 -11.24 10.31
N GLY A 410 -7.78 -10.51 9.20
CA GLY A 410 -6.91 -10.67 8.04
C GLY A 410 -5.54 -10.01 8.21
N VAL A 411 -5.47 -8.84 8.86
CA VAL A 411 -4.17 -8.24 9.26
C VAL A 411 -3.53 -9.10 10.34
N SER A 412 -4.33 -9.53 11.32
CA SER A 412 -3.88 -10.44 12.36
C SER A 412 -3.33 -11.75 11.78
N SER A 413 -3.97 -12.33 10.76
CA SER A 413 -3.44 -13.53 10.09
C SER A 413 -2.16 -13.26 9.30
N GLY A 414 -2.02 -12.10 8.66
CA GLY A 414 -0.74 -11.67 8.08
C GLY A 414 0.39 -11.57 9.11
N PHE A 415 0.09 -11.08 10.32
CA PHE A 415 1.07 -11.02 11.40
C PHE A 415 1.45 -12.42 11.91
N VAL A 416 0.50 -13.35 12.03
CA VAL A 416 0.80 -14.76 12.36
C VAL A 416 1.68 -15.40 11.28
N LEU A 417 1.30 -15.27 10.00
CA LEU A 417 2.07 -15.79 8.86
C LEU A 417 3.48 -15.21 8.80
N ALA A 418 3.65 -13.92 9.11
CA ALA A 418 4.95 -13.28 9.10
C ALA A 418 5.88 -13.81 10.20
N ASN A 419 5.39 -13.94 11.44
CA ASN A 419 6.17 -14.55 12.52
C ASN A 419 6.52 -16.02 12.20
N TRP A 420 5.58 -16.81 11.67
CA TRP A 420 5.85 -18.20 11.29
C TRP A 420 6.95 -18.30 10.22
N MET A 421 6.92 -17.44 9.20
CA MET A 421 7.96 -17.38 8.17
C MET A 421 9.33 -16.98 8.73
N GLU A 422 9.39 -16.02 9.64
CA GLU A 422 10.63 -15.60 10.28
C GLU A 422 11.19 -16.65 11.26
N GLU A 423 10.34 -17.45 11.91
CA GLU A 423 10.76 -18.56 12.77
C GLU A 423 11.31 -19.76 11.98
N ASN A 424 10.73 -20.07 10.81
CA ASN A 424 11.09 -21.26 10.01
C ASN A 424 12.10 -20.97 8.88
N TYR A 425 12.12 -19.74 8.36
CA TYR A 425 12.99 -19.29 7.26
C TYR A 425 13.63 -17.92 7.58
N PRO A 426 14.48 -17.79 8.63
CA PRO A 426 14.91 -16.50 9.18
C PRO A 426 15.44 -15.49 8.17
N LEU A 427 15.01 -14.22 8.32
CA LEU A 427 15.34 -13.10 7.45
C LEU A 427 16.74 -12.49 7.80
N ASP A 428 17.76 -13.34 7.80
CA ASP A 428 19.16 -12.98 8.07
C ASP A 428 19.81 -12.11 6.96
N GLU A 429 20.99 -11.53 7.22
CA GLU A 429 21.74 -10.74 6.22
C GLU A 429 21.99 -11.57 4.94
N GLY A 430 21.38 -11.14 3.83
CA GLY A 430 21.48 -11.82 2.53
C GLY A 430 20.28 -12.71 2.18
N VAL A 431 19.35 -12.94 3.12
CA VAL A 431 18.04 -13.52 2.88
C VAL A 431 17.06 -12.42 2.41
N SER A 432 16.07 -12.78 1.59
CA SER A 432 14.98 -11.90 1.18
C SER A 432 13.76 -12.70 0.74
N TYR A 433 12.56 -12.23 1.08
CA TYR A 433 11.30 -12.82 0.62
C TYR A 433 10.77 -12.13 -0.65
N THR A 434 9.92 -12.84 -1.40
CA THR A 434 9.04 -12.27 -2.43
C THR A 434 7.69 -12.97 -2.36
N VAL A 435 6.60 -12.23 -2.21
CA VAL A 435 5.27 -12.77 -1.95
C VAL A 435 4.46 -12.82 -3.24
N PHE A 436 3.85 -13.95 -3.53
CA PHE A 436 2.77 -14.07 -4.51
C PHE A 436 1.47 -14.17 -3.73
N SER A 437 0.77 -13.04 -3.64
CA SER A 437 -0.47 -12.93 -2.90
C SER A 437 -1.65 -13.36 -3.76
N THR A 438 -1.99 -14.63 -3.57
CA THR A 438 -2.99 -15.33 -4.34
C THR A 438 -3.49 -16.49 -3.45
N PRO A 439 -4.65 -16.38 -2.78
CA PRO A 439 -5.56 -15.24 -2.74
C PRO A 439 -4.95 -14.00 -2.05
N HIS A 440 -5.43 -12.83 -2.44
CA HIS A 440 -5.11 -11.55 -1.76
C HIS A 440 -6.13 -11.23 -0.67
N TRP A 441 -5.65 -10.70 0.46
CA TRP A 441 -6.49 -10.11 1.52
C TRP A 441 -5.63 -9.26 2.47
N CYS A 442 -6.24 -8.70 3.51
CA CYS A 442 -5.62 -7.83 4.52
C CYS A 442 -4.27 -8.29 5.13
N LYS A 443 -3.88 -9.57 4.97
CA LYS A 443 -2.54 -10.06 5.33
C LYS A 443 -1.42 -9.32 4.61
N ASP A 444 -1.66 -8.87 3.37
CA ASP A 444 -0.59 -8.44 2.48
C ASP A 444 0.01 -7.09 2.88
N ASP A 445 -0.79 -6.24 3.51
CA ASP A 445 -0.33 -4.95 4.04
C ASP A 445 0.64 -5.13 5.24
N VAL A 446 0.61 -6.30 5.90
CA VAL A 446 1.65 -6.67 6.88
C VAL A 446 2.98 -6.91 6.17
N PHE A 447 2.99 -7.63 5.04
CA PHE A 447 4.22 -7.92 4.30
C PHE A 447 4.82 -6.65 3.69
N VAL A 448 3.96 -5.75 3.20
CA VAL A 448 4.36 -4.40 2.72
C VAL A 448 5.09 -3.61 3.83
N LYS A 449 4.57 -3.57 5.06
CA LYS A 449 5.18 -2.79 6.17
C LYS A 449 6.35 -3.52 6.86
N ARG A 450 6.22 -4.81 7.16
CA ARG A 450 7.15 -5.59 8.00
C ARG A 450 8.38 -6.11 7.24
N TRP A 451 8.24 -6.41 5.95
CA TRP A 451 9.32 -7.00 5.14
C TRP A 451 9.84 -6.06 4.04
N ASP A 452 9.35 -4.83 3.98
CA ASP A 452 9.55 -3.89 2.87
C ASP A 452 9.15 -4.48 1.50
N ALA A 453 8.22 -5.45 1.50
CA ALA A 453 7.83 -6.24 0.34
C ALA A 453 6.78 -5.50 -0.52
N THR A 454 7.13 -4.29 -0.98
CA THR A 454 6.20 -3.38 -1.68
C THR A 454 6.02 -3.77 -3.16
N PRO A 455 4.87 -3.42 -3.79
CA PRO A 455 4.67 -3.58 -5.23
C PRO A 455 5.76 -2.90 -6.07
N GLY A 456 6.09 -1.64 -5.76
CA GLY A 456 7.04 -0.84 -6.53
C GLY A 456 8.51 -1.29 -6.38
N LYS A 457 8.81 -2.17 -5.42
CA LYS A 457 10.10 -2.85 -5.28
C LYS A 457 10.10 -4.26 -5.88
N GLY A 458 8.96 -4.74 -6.38
CA GLY A 458 8.79 -6.13 -6.84
C GLY A 458 8.84 -7.14 -5.69
N GLY A 459 8.47 -6.72 -4.47
CA GLY A 459 8.42 -7.57 -3.28
C GLY A 459 7.11 -8.36 -3.13
N VAL A 460 6.02 -7.87 -3.72
CA VAL A 460 4.73 -8.57 -3.79
C VAL A 460 4.12 -8.51 -5.19
N PHE A 461 3.60 -9.64 -5.65
CA PHE A 461 2.78 -9.82 -6.86
C PHE A 461 1.37 -10.26 -6.44
N VAL A 462 0.33 -9.81 -7.15
CA VAL A 462 -1.06 -9.85 -6.64
C VAL A 462 -2.03 -10.28 -7.74
N SER A 463 -2.80 -11.35 -7.50
CA SER A 463 -3.78 -11.90 -8.44
C SER A 463 -4.88 -12.74 -7.76
N GLU A 464 -5.95 -13.03 -8.50
CA GLU A 464 -7.08 -13.87 -8.06
C GLU A 464 -7.05 -15.24 -8.77
N LEU A 465 -7.46 -16.31 -8.07
CA LEU A 465 -7.72 -17.65 -8.64
C LEU A 465 -9.22 -17.85 -8.86
N THR A 466 -9.61 -18.83 -9.68
CA THR A 466 -11.00 -19.32 -9.67
C THR A 466 -11.30 -20.15 -8.42
N ASP A 467 -12.58 -20.32 -8.08
CA ASP A 467 -13.01 -21.19 -6.99
C ASP A 467 -12.51 -22.64 -7.20
N GLU A 468 -12.51 -23.14 -8.44
CA GLU A 468 -12.03 -24.48 -8.78
C GLU A 468 -10.50 -24.63 -8.63
N GLU A 469 -9.73 -23.61 -8.97
CA GLU A 469 -8.28 -23.59 -8.74
C GLU A 469 -7.94 -23.56 -7.23
N LEU A 470 -8.69 -22.77 -6.46
CA LEU A 470 -8.53 -22.70 -5.01
C LEU A 470 -8.94 -24.01 -4.32
N GLU A 471 -10.04 -24.65 -4.75
CA GLU A 471 -10.42 -25.99 -4.29
C GLU A 471 -9.38 -27.07 -4.67
N ALA A 472 -8.70 -26.93 -5.81
CA ALA A 472 -7.69 -27.89 -6.27
C ALA A 472 -6.38 -27.82 -5.47
N ILE A 473 -6.00 -26.64 -4.96
CA ILE A 473 -4.80 -26.46 -4.11
C ILE A 473 -5.13 -26.73 -2.63
N GLY A 474 -6.23 -26.13 -2.14
CA GLY A 474 -6.64 -26.14 -0.75
C GLY A 474 -7.29 -24.82 -0.35
N SER A 475 -8.50 -24.87 0.22
CA SER A 475 -9.28 -23.66 0.56
C SER A 475 -8.73 -22.85 1.75
N ASP A 476 -7.69 -23.33 2.43
CA ASP A 476 -6.94 -22.59 3.45
C ASP A 476 -5.74 -21.80 2.88
N LEU A 477 -5.44 -21.91 1.58
CA LEU A 477 -4.30 -21.26 0.90
C LEU A 477 -4.16 -19.76 1.22
N ALA A 478 -2.95 -19.36 1.63
CA ALA A 478 -2.57 -18.01 2.02
C ALA A 478 -1.53 -17.33 1.11
N GLY A 479 -1.06 -18.04 0.07
CA GLY A 479 -0.10 -17.52 -0.92
C GLY A 479 1.19 -18.32 -1.02
N VAL A 480 2.09 -17.86 -1.90
CA VAL A 480 3.45 -18.40 -2.05
C VAL A 480 4.47 -17.37 -1.56
N PHE A 481 5.37 -17.81 -0.69
CA PHE A 481 6.44 -17.02 -0.09
C PHE A 481 7.77 -17.52 -0.65
N VAL A 482 8.32 -16.80 -1.62
CA VAL A 482 9.60 -17.18 -2.23
C VAL A 482 10.75 -16.68 -1.36
N VAL A 483 11.44 -17.61 -0.71
CA VAL A 483 12.64 -17.36 0.10
C VAL A 483 13.87 -17.46 -0.80
N ARG A 484 14.63 -16.36 -0.92
CA ARG A 484 15.97 -16.35 -1.52
C ARG A 484 17.01 -16.21 -0.43
N ASP A 485 17.93 -17.16 -0.32
CA ASP A 485 19.13 -17.03 0.51
C ASP A 485 20.38 -16.93 -0.37
N LYS A 486 21.01 -15.74 -0.39
CA LYS A 486 22.23 -15.46 -1.17
C LYS A 486 23.48 -16.12 -0.57
N ASN A 487 23.44 -16.55 0.69
CA ASN A 487 24.55 -17.20 1.38
C ASN A 487 24.58 -18.70 1.10
N ALA A 488 23.42 -19.38 1.14
CA ALA A 488 23.28 -20.76 0.70
C ALA A 488 23.24 -20.90 -0.83
N GLY A 489 22.86 -19.83 -1.56
CA GLY A 489 22.65 -19.86 -3.01
C GLY A 489 21.37 -20.58 -3.41
N THR A 490 20.32 -20.48 -2.58
CA THR A 490 19.05 -21.20 -2.75
C THR A 490 17.88 -20.25 -3.03
N LEU A 491 16.85 -20.80 -3.67
CA LEU A 491 15.60 -20.12 -3.97
C LEU A 491 14.45 -21.11 -3.81
N LYS A 492 13.48 -20.83 -2.95
CA LYS A 492 12.41 -21.75 -2.57
C LYS A 492 11.06 -21.09 -2.58
N ALA A 493 10.08 -21.67 -3.27
CA ALA A 493 8.67 -21.36 -3.08
C ALA A 493 8.15 -22.13 -1.87
N VAL A 494 7.82 -21.42 -0.78
CA VAL A 494 7.14 -21.95 0.41
C VAL A 494 5.65 -21.61 0.27
N VAL A 495 4.78 -22.62 0.21
CA VAL A 495 3.34 -22.43 0.01
C VAL A 495 2.64 -22.67 1.35
N LEU A 496 1.89 -21.67 1.82
CA LEU A 496 1.27 -21.70 3.15
C LEU A 496 -0.26 -21.73 3.09
N GLY A 497 -0.86 -22.39 4.08
CA GLY A 497 -2.27 -22.31 4.42
C GLY A 497 -2.48 -21.62 5.77
N TYR A 498 -3.64 -20.98 5.97
CA TYR A 498 -4.04 -20.32 7.21
C TYR A 498 -5.41 -20.80 7.71
N ASN A 499 -5.41 -21.44 8.88
CA ASN A 499 -6.60 -22.02 9.50
C ASN A 499 -7.45 -20.97 10.22
N SER A 500 -8.20 -20.21 9.42
CA SER A 500 -9.13 -19.18 9.91
C SER A 500 -10.21 -19.75 10.85
N ASP A 501 -10.65 -20.99 10.64
CA ASP A 501 -11.70 -21.64 11.44
C ASP A 501 -11.23 -22.02 12.84
N LEU A 502 -9.97 -22.44 13.01
CA LEU A 502 -9.39 -22.70 14.34
C LEU A 502 -9.41 -21.44 15.20
N ALA A 503 -9.05 -20.29 14.64
CA ALA A 503 -9.14 -18.99 15.31
C ALA A 503 -10.61 -18.60 15.60
N SER A 504 -11.52 -18.80 14.65
CA SER A 504 -12.96 -18.55 14.84
C SER A 504 -13.54 -19.38 15.99
N ALA A 505 -13.19 -20.67 16.07
CA ALA A 505 -13.72 -21.60 17.07
C ALA A 505 -13.19 -21.35 18.49
N ASN A 506 -12.00 -20.74 18.64
CA ASN A 506 -11.36 -20.52 19.94
C ASN A 506 -11.43 -19.07 20.46
N CYS A 507 -11.78 -18.10 19.61
CA CYS A 507 -11.86 -16.69 20.02
C CYS A 507 -12.96 -16.35 21.06
N GLY A 508 -13.89 -17.28 21.32
CA GLY A 508 -14.96 -17.13 22.31
C GLY A 508 -16.19 -16.32 21.85
N ALA A 509 -16.19 -15.83 20.61
CA ALA A 509 -17.39 -15.25 19.99
C ALA A 509 -18.50 -16.29 19.82
N LYS A 510 -19.77 -15.86 19.87
CA LYS A 510 -20.94 -16.71 19.67
C LYS A 510 -21.43 -16.61 18.22
N GLU A 511 -22.07 -17.67 17.74
CA GLU A 511 -22.79 -17.69 16.45
C GLU A 511 -23.87 -16.59 16.33
N SER A 512 -24.37 -16.08 17.46
CA SER A 512 -25.34 -14.98 17.54
C SER A 512 -24.73 -13.58 17.68
N ASP A 513 -23.40 -13.47 17.79
CA ASP A 513 -22.73 -12.19 17.95
C ASP A 513 -22.46 -11.55 16.56
N PRO A 514 -22.69 -10.23 16.39
CA PRO A 514 -22.55 -9.58 15.11
C PRO A 514 -21.07 -9.48 14.68
N ASP A 515 -20.84 -9.39 13.37
CA ASP A 515 -19.52 -9.29 12.72
C ASP A 515 -18.46 -8.50 13.49
N TRP A 516 -18.79 -7.30 13.99
CA TRP A 516 -17.84 -6.42 14.67
C TRP A 516 -17.36 -6.98 16.03
N VAL A 517 -18.24 -7.69 16.76
CA VAL A 517 -17.87 -8.43 17.98
C VAL A 517 -17.00 -9.62 17.60
N SER A 518 -17.47 -10.44 16.67
CA SER A 518 -16.84 -11.71 16.31
C SER A 518 -15.45 -11.52 15.68
N LYS A 519 -15.27 -10.48 14.86
CA LYS A 519 -13.97 -10.07 14.32
C LYS A 519 -13.03 -9.57 15.44
N TYR A 520 -13.48 -8.64 16.28
CA TYR A 520 -12.62 -8.07 17.31
C TYR A 520 -12.22 -9.08 18.41
N MET A 521 -13.11 -10.02 18.79
CA MET A 521 -12.76 -11.11 19.69
C MET A 521 -11.72 -12.05 19.08
N LYS A 522 -11.79 -12.29 17.76
CA LYS A 522 -10.78 -13.05 17.01
C LYS A 522 -9.45 -12.31 16.94
N ASP A 523 -9.45 -10.99 16.76
CA ASP A 523 -8.24 -10.17 16.85
C ASP A 523 -7.59 -10.20 18.24
N LEU A 524 -8.38 -10.01 19.31
CA LEU A 524 -7.90 -10.14 20.69
C LEU A 524 -7.31 -11.53 21.00
N TRP A 525 -7.87 -12.59 20.42
CA TRP A 525 -7.34 -13.94 20.55
C TRP A 525 -6.04 -14.13 19.76
N LEU A 526 -5.95 -13.56 18.55
CA LEU A 526 -4.74 -13.59 17.72
C LEU A 526 -3.60 -12.70 18.25
N MET A 527 -3.88 -11.74 19.14
CA MET A 527 -2.85 -10.93 19.82
C MET A 527 -1.96 -11.72 20.79
N ASN A 528 -2.31 -12.95 21.19
CA ASN A 528 -1.44 -13.80 22.03
C ASN A 528 -0.70 -14.85 21.18
N PRO A 529 0.64 -14.82 21.09
CA PRO A 529 1.42 -15.83 20.37
C PRO A 529 1.23 -17.27 20.85
N GLU A 530 0.85 -17.50 22.12
CA GLU A 530 0.55 -18.85 22.63
C GLU A 530 -0.66 -19.50 21.94
N ASN A 531 -1.49 -18.72 21.23
CA ASN A 531 -2.66 -19.21 20.50
C ASN A 531 -2.36 -19.60 19.04
N TRP A 532 -1.11 -19.44 18.55
CA TRP A 532 -0.81 -19.59 17.12
C TRP A 532 -0.56 -21.04 16.65
N ASP A 533 -0.49 -22.01 17.57
CA ASP A 533 -0.32 -23.43 17.22
C ASP A 533 -1.47 -23.93 16.33
N GLY A 534 -1.12 -24.59 15.22
CA GLY A 534 -2.07 -25.07 14.22
C GLY A 534 -2.77 -24.01 13.36
N LEU A 535 -2.41 -22.72 13.46
CA LEU A 535 -2.96 -21.67 12.58
C LEU A 535 -2.31 -21.63 11.20
N VAL A 536 -1.05 -22.07 11.06
CA VAL A 536 -0.31 -22.02 9.77
C VAL A 536 0.09 -23.43 9.36
N THR A 537 -0.18 -23.77 8.11
CA THR A 537 0.16 -25.05 7.48
C THR A 537 1.22 -24.82 6.41
N GLU A 538 2.34 -25.55 6.44
CA GLU A 538 3.22 -25.67 5.26
C GLU A 538 2.60 -26.67 4.28
N ILE A 539 2.03 -26.16 3.17
CA ILE A 539 1.37 -26.97 2.13
C ILE A 539 2.42 -27.64 1.24
N ALA A 540 3.43 -26.87 0.80
CA ALA A 540 4.52 -27.35 -0.04
C ALA A 540 5.79 -26.49 0.12
N VAL A 541 6.95 -27.09 -0.12
CA VAL A 541 8.23 -26.38 -0.28
C VAL A 541 8.91 -26.89 -1.53
N ILE A 542 9.17 -25.99 -2.47
CA ILE A 542 9.59 -26.31 -3.83
C ILE A 542 10.87 -25.51 -4.11
N ASP A 543 11.99 -26.19 -4.33
CA ASP A 543 13.22 -25.56 -4.84
C ASP A 543 12.96 -25.08 -6.28
N ILE A 544 13.17 -23.79 -6.55
CA ILE A 544 12.96 -23.16 -7.86
C ILE A 544 14.25 -22.45 -8.33
N ASP A 545 14.27 -21.96 -9.57
CA ASP A 545 15.37 -21.14 -10.09
C ASP A 545 14.91 -19.73 -10.51
N ASP A 546 15.87 -18.91 -10.97
CA ASP A 546 15.61 -17.54 -11.41
C ASP A 546 14.78 -17.47 -12.70
N ALA A 547 14.66 -18.55 -13.49
CA ALA A 547 13.78 -18.58 -14.65
C ALA A 547 12.32 -18.78 -14.19
N ALA A 548 12.07 -19.79 -13.37
CA ALA A 548 10.75 -20.04 -12.79
C ALA A 548 10.23 -18.83 -11.99
N LEU A 549 11.08 -18.18 -11.18
CA LEU A 549 10.67 -16.96 -10.46
C LEU A 549 10.36 -15.77 -11.38
N ASN A 550 10.95 -15.70 -12.58
CA ASN A 550 10.62 -14.64 -13.53
C ASN A 550 9.37 -14.98 -14.35
N GLU A 551 9.14 -16.25 -14.66
CA GLU A 551 7.92 -16.79 -15.26
C GLU A 551 6.71 -16.49 -14.36
N MET A 552 6.78 -16.84 -13.06
CA MET A 552 5.75 -16.58 -12.04
C MET A 552 5.25 -15.12 -11.93
N LYS A 553 5.95 -14.14 -12.51
CA LYS A 553 5.64 -12.69 -12.43
C LYS A 553 4.96 -12.12 -13.68
N GLN A 554 4.92 -12.86 -14.79
CA GLN A 554 4.32 -12.38 -16.04
C GLN A 554 2.79 -12.33 -15.92
N ALA A 555 2.15 -11.40 -16.63
CA ALA A 555 0.69 -11.23 -16.57
C ALA A 555 -0.08 -12.44 -17.11
N ASP A 556 0.46 -13.13 -18.11
CA ASP A 556 -0.08 -14.33 -18.76
C ASP A 556 0.09 -15.62 -17.93
N THR A 557 0.78 -15.56 -16.79
CA THR A 557 1.21 -16.75 -16.05
C THR A 557 0.49 -16.91 -14.70
N ASN A 558 -0.03 -18.11 -14.43
CA ASN A 558 -0.46 -18.51 -13.08
C ASN A 558 0.73 -19.12 -12.30
N PRO A 559 1.19 -18.52 -11.19
CA PRO A 559 2.36 -18.99 -10.45
C PRO A 559 2.22 -20.41 -9.89
N TYR A 560 1.01 -20.89 -9.63
CA TYR A 560 0.76 -22.26 -9.15
C TYR A 560 0.94 -23.33 -10.22
N VAL A 561 0.82 -22.96 -11.50
CA VAL A 561 1.17 -23.85 -12.62
C VAL A 561 2.69 -23.98 -12.73
N VAL A 562 3.43 -22.88 -12.63
CA VAL A 562 4.91 -22.87 -12.73
C VAL A 562 5.56 -23.74 -11.65
N ILE A 563 5.06 -23.68 -10.42
CA ILE A 563 5.55 -24.50 -9.31
C ILE A 563 4.90 -25.90 -9.25
N GLY A 564 4.01 -26.25 -10.19
CA GLY A 564 3.46 -27.59 -10.36
C GLY A 564 2.37 -28.00 -9.34
N LEU A 565 1.69 -27.05 -8.72
CA LEU A 565 0.52 -27.31 -7.85
C LEU A 565 -0.81 -27.30 -8.60
N LEU A 566 -0.91 -26.55 -9.71
CA LEU A 566 -2.01 -26.65 -10.66
C LEU A 566 -1.54 -27.35 -11.94
N ASN A 567 -2.44 -28.14 -12.55
CA ASN A 567 -2.24 -28.67 -13.89
C ASN A 567 -2.98 -27.78 -14.88
N LEU A 568 -2.35 -27.43 -16.01
CA LEU A 568 -3.05 -26.77 -17.11
C LEU A 568 -4.24 -27.62 -17.57
N VAL A 569 -5.43 -27.03 -17.55
CA VAL A 569 -6.55 -27.51 -18.36
C VAL A 569 -6.20 -27.16 -19.80
N GLU A 570 -6.09 -28.15 -20.69
CA GLU A 570 -5.91 -27.87 -22.13
C GLU A 570 -7.13 -27.07 -22.63
N ASP A 571 -6.92 -25.80 -22.96
CA ASP A 571 -7.99 -24.95 -23.48
C ASP A 571 -8.52 -25.52 -24.80
N VAL A 572 -9.81 -25.83 -24.83
CA VAL A 572 -10.45 -26.53 -25.95
C VAL A 572 -10.86 -25.49 -26.99
N SER A 573 -9.84 -24.95 -27.66
CA SER A 573 -9.95 -24.03 -28.80
C SER A 573 -11.08 -24.49 -29.74
N PRO A 574 -12.04 -23.62 -30.09
CA PRO A 574 -13.18 -23.99 -30.93
C PRO A 574 -12.71 -24.58 -32.27
N GLN A 575 -12.94 -25.89 -32.46
CA GLN A 575 -12.57 -26.54 -33.72
C GLN A 575 -13.34 -25.90 -34.87
N ASN A 576 -12.60 -25.53 -35.93
CA ASN A 576 -13.13 -24.87 -37.12
C ASN A 576 -14.38 -25.58 -37.67
N LEU A 577 -15.53 -24.92 -37.56
CA LEU A 577 -16.73 -25.27 -38.31
C LEU A 577 -16.58 -24.84 -39.77
N GLU A 578 -15.70 -25.53 -40.51
CA GLU A 578 -15.61 -25.36 -41.97
C GLU A 578 -16.94 -25.72 -42.63
N SER A 579 -17.53 -24.76 -43.31
CA SER A 579 -18.84 -24.89 -43.96
C SER A 579 -18.74 -25.72 -45.25
N THR A 580 -19.06 -27.01 -45.18
CA THR A 580 -19.22 -27.86 -46.39
C THR A 580 -20.68 -28.08 -46.75
N GLU A 581 -21.31 -27.13 -47.43
CA GLU A 581 -22.56 -27.39 -48.15
C GLU A 581 -22.32 -27.85 -49.61
N ALA A 582 -23.04 -28.91 -49.99
CA ALA A 582 -23.49 -29.25 -51.34
C ALA A 582 -22.47 -29.32 -52.51
N VAL A 583 -22.09 -30.57 -52.86
CA VAL A 583 -22.12 -31.00 -54.28
C VAL A 583 -22.93 -32.30 -54.41
N THR A 584 -23.81 -32.32 -55.40
CA THR A 584 -24.86 -33.32 -55.70
C THR A 584 -24.38 -34.73 -56.05
N ALA A 585 -25.13 -35.74 -55.61
CA ALA A 585 -25.61 -36.86 -56.45
C ALA A 585 -26.85 -37.53 -55.84
#